data_AF-A0A966FUM0-F1
#
_entry.id   AF-A0A966FUM0-F1
#
_cell.length_a   1.000
_cell.length_b   1.000
_cell.length_c   1.000
_cell.angle_alpha   90.00
_cell.angle_beta   90.00
_cell.angle_gamma   90.00
#
_symmetry.space_group_name_H-M   'P 1'
#
loop_
_entity.id
_entity.type
_entity.pdbx_description
1 polymer ?
#
loop_
_entity_poly.entity_id
_entity_poly.type
_entity_poly.pdbx_seq_one_letter_code
_entity_poly.pdbx_strand_id
1 'polypeptide(L)'
;MFGIVGLLVLLVVVALLAMGFAFILDVTMPRTGWKSRAIAAALLAAFLPMSLPAFIIVFTQGYEPEVAIILAVLSVGTLVLAALVGFPVAYFFSRKRAARRAQPDAAKDFD
;
A
#
# COMPACT_ATOMS: atom_id res chain seq x y z
N MET A 1 1.95 -16.42 -20.60
CA MET A 1 1.17 -16.91 -19.45
C MET A 1 1.84 -16.57 -18.11
N PHE A 2 3.11 -16.91 -17.90
CA PHE A 2 3.82 -16.63 -16.63
C PHE A 2 3.85 -15.14 -16.21
N GLY A 3 4.09 -14.20 -17.13
CA GLY A 3 4.16 -12.77 -16.81
C GLY A 3 2.83 -12.17 -16.32
N ILE A 4 1.70 -12.61 -16.89
CA ILE A 4 0.36 -12.15 -16.48
C ILE A 4 0.04 -12.68 -15.08
N VAL A 5 0.34 -13.96 -14.82
CA VAL A 5 0.15 -14.57 -13.49
C VAL A 5 1.00 -13.84 -12.45
N GLY A 6 2.27 -13.55 -12.77
CA GLY A 6 3.15 -12.78 -11.89
C GLY A 6 2.62 -11.38 -11.58
N LEU A 7 2.10 -10.66 -12.58
CA LEU A 7 1.45 -9.37 -12.39
C LEU A 7 0.23 -9.49 -11.46
N LEU A 8 -0.67 -10.45 -11.70
CA LEU A 8 -1.85 -10.65 -10.86
C LEU A 8 -1.48 -10.95 -9.41
N VAL A 9 -0.48 -11.81 -9.19
CA VAL A 9 0.04 -12.11 -7.84
C VAL A 9 0.59 -10.84 -7.19
N LEU A 10 1.38 -10.04 -7.90
CA LEU A 10 1.90 -8.77 -7.41
C LEU A 10 0.77 -7.82 -7.00
N LEU A 11 -0.28 -7.69 -7.82
CA LEU A 11 -1.44 -6.83 -7.52
C LEU A 11 -2.16 -7.30 -6.25
N VAL A 12 -2.36 -8.61 -6.09
CA VAL A 12 -2.97 -9.18 -4.87
C VAL A 12 -2.09 -8.93 -3.65
N VAL A 13 -0.78 -9.11 -3.76
CA VAL A 13 0.18 -8.84 -2.67
C VAL A 13 0.11 -7.37 -2.25
N VAL A 14 0.13 -6.43 -3.22
CA VAL A 14 0.03 -4.99 -2.93
C VAL A 14 -1.31 -4.66 -2.25
N ALA A 15 -2.41 -5.25 -2.70
CA ALA A 15 -3.72 -5.03 -2.09
C ALA A 15 -3.77 -5.53 -0.64
N LEU A 16 -3.24 -6.72 -0.36
CA LEU A 16 -3.17 -7.28 1.00
C LEU A 16 -2.26 -6.45 1.90
N LEU A 17 -1.10 -6.03 1.41
CA LEU A 17 -0.20 -5.14 2.14
C LEU A 17 -0.86 -3.79 2.43
N ALA A 18 -1.57 -3.21 1.47
CA ALA A 18 -2.28 -1.95 1.65
C ALA A 18 -3.36 -2.06 2.74
N MET A 19 -4.10 -3.17 2.77
CA MET A 19 -5.06 -3.44 3.83
C MET A 19 -4.37 -3.62 5.19
N GLY A 20 -3.27 -4.37 5.24
CA GLY A 20 -2.48 -4.57 6.46
C GLY A 20 -1.91 -3.27 7.04
N PHE A 21 -1.26 -2.44 6.21
CA PHE A 21 -0.75 -1.15 6.63
C PHE A 21 -1.86 -0.17 7.03
N ALA A 22 -2.98 -0.16 6.29
CA ALA A 22 -4.14 0.65 6.68
C ALA A 22 -4.69 0.22 8.04
N PHE A 23 -4.70 -1.08 8.33
CA PHE A 23 -5.08 -1.59 9.65
C PHE A 23 -4.12 -1.15 10.75
N ILE A 24 -2.81 -1.31 10.53
CA ILE A 24 -1.75 -0.92 11.48
C ILE A 24 -1.83 0.57 11.77
N LEU A 25 -1.84 1.42 10.74
CA LEU A 25 -1.93 2.88 10.90
C LEU A 25 -3.21 3.32 11.59
N ASP A 26 -4.30 2.57 11.43
CA ASP A 26 -5.54 2.90 12.12
C ASP A 26 -5.51 2.56 13.63
N VAL A 27 -4.64 1.65 14.05
CA VAL A 27 -4.38 1.32 15.45
C VAL A 27 -3.31 2.23 16.06
N THR A 28 -2.19 2.45 15.36
CA THR A 28 -1.04 3.19 15.90
C THR A 28 -1.21 4.71 15.81
N MET A 29 -1.96 5.20 14.81
CA MET A 29 -2.20 6.63 14.60
C MET A 29 -3.71 6.94 14.59
N PRO A 30 -4.43 6.77 15.71
CA PRO A 30 -5.88 6.96 15.76
C PRO A 30 -6.31 8.42 15.58
N ARG A 31 -5.43 9.39 15.88
CA ARG A 31 -5.68 10.83 15.75
C ARG A 31 -5.51 11.37 14.32
N THR A 32 -4.84 10.61 13.46
CA THR A 32 -4.59 11.01 12.07
C THR A 32 -5.83 10.76 11.22
N GLY A 33 -6.16 11.69 10.32
CA GLY A 33 -7.28 11.54 9.39
C GLY A 33 -7.21 10.24 8.59
N TRP A 34 -8.34 9.57 8.43
CA TRP A 34 -8.42 8.28 7.70
C TRP A 34 -7.93 8.38 6.24
N LYS A 35 -8.09 9.55 5.60
CA LYS A 35 -7.58 9.81 4.25
C LYS A 35 -6.05 9.79 4.20
N SER A 36 -5.38 10.48 5.14
CA SER A 36 -3.92 10.52 5.20
C SER A 36 -3.34 9.14 5.53
N ARG A 37 -4.02 8.38 6.40
CA ARG A 37 -3.64 6.98 6.68
C ARG A 37 -3.77 6.07 5.47
N ALA A 38 -4.82 6.25 4.67
CA ALA A 38 -4.98 5.50 3.43
C ALA A 38 -3.88 5.81 2.40
N ILE A 39 -3.48 7.08 2.27
CA ILE A 39 -2.36 7.48 1.40
C ILE A 39 -1.05 6.85 1.89
N ALA A 40 -0.75 6.96 3.18
CA ALA A 40 0.46 6.37 3.76
C ALA A 40 0.48 4.84 3.59
N ALA A 41 -0.63 4.16 3.85
CA ALA A 41 -0.75 2.72 3.65
C ALA A 41 -0.52 2.30 2.19
N ALA A 42 -1.06 3.05 1.24
CA ALA A 42 -0.88 2.79 -0.19
C ALA A 42 0.58 2.93 -0.63
N LEU A 43 1.26 3.98 -0.16
CA LEU A 43 2.68 4.20 -0.45
C LEU A 43 3.55 3.10 0.14
N LEU A 44 3.35 2.75 1.41
CA LEU A 44 4.11 1.69 2.08
C LEU A 44 3.91 0.32 1.40
N ALA A 45 2.67 0.01 1.01
CA ALA A 45 2.32 -1.25 0.37
C ALA A 45 2.93 -1.41 -1.03
N ALA A 46 3.00 -0.33 -1.82
CA ALA A 46 3.61 -0.36 -3.14
C ALA A 46 5.14 -0.30 -3.07
N PHE A 47 5.69 0.38 -2.06
CA PHE A 47 7.13 0.53 -1.87
C PHE A 47 7.80 -0.81 -1.60
N LEU A 48 7.24 -1.64 -0.72
CA LEU A 48 7.84 -2.91 -0.31
C LEU A 48 8.20 -3.84 -1.50
N PRO A 49 7.26 -4.21 -2.39
CA PRO A 49 7.56 -5.10 -3.51
C PRO A 49 8.46 -4.46 -4.57
N MET A 50 8.48 -3.13 -4.70
CA MET A 50 9.34 -2.42 -5.65
C MET A 50 10.75 -2.15 -5.09
N SER A 51 10.90 -2.04 -3.77
CA SER A 51 12.19 -1.85 -3.10
C SER A 51 13.06 -3.10 -3.11
N LEU A 52 12.45 -4.29 -3.15
CA LEU A 52 13.17 -5.56 -3.15
C LEU A 52 14.05 -5.74 -4.40
N PRO A 53 13.53 -5.60 -5.64
CA PRO A 53 14.37 -5.66 -6.82
C PRO A 53 15.37 -4.49 -6.88
N ALA A 54 15.00 -3.29 -6.41
CA ALA A 54 15.91 -2.15 -6.32
C ALA A 54 17.13 -2.47 -5.44
N PHE A 55 16.91 -3.06 -4.26
CA PHE A 55 17.97 -3.46 -3.34
C PHE A 55 18.88 -4.53 -3.96
N ILE A 56 18.29 -5.56 -4.58
CA ILE A 56 19.06 -6.64 -5.22
C ILE A 56 19.97 -6.09 -6.31
N ILE A 57 19.46 -5.19 -7.16
CA ILE A 57 20.24 -4.62 -8.27
C ILE A 57 21.42 -3.80 -7.74
N VAL A 58 21.17 -2.88 -6.81
CA VAL A 58 22.24 -2.04 -6.22
C VAL A 58 23.28 -2.89 -5.49
N PHE A 59 22.84 -3.92 -4.76
CA PHE A 59 23.74 -4.79 -3.99
C PHE A 59 24.61 -5.68 -4.89
N THR A 60 24.08 -6.14 -6.02
CA THR A 60 24.79 -7.10 -6.90
C THR A 60 25.62 -6.42 -7.98
N GLN A 61 25.17 -5.28 -8.51
CA GLN A 61 25.81 -4.59 -9.64
C GLN A 61 26.58 -3.34 -9.22
N GLY A 62 26.43 -2.88 -7.97
CA GLY A 62 26.93 -1.58 -7.54
C GLY A 62 26.10 -0.43 -8.10
N TYR A 63 26.55 0.81 -7.88
CA TYR A 63 25.86 2.00 -8.37
C TYR A 63 26.47 2.50 -9.68
N GLU A 64 25.88 2.06 -10.79
CA GLU A 64 26.24 2.46 -12.16
C GLU A 64 25.14 3.35 -12.79
N PRO A 65 25.43 4.12 -13.86
CA PRO A 65 24.45 4.97 -14.52
C PRO A 65 23.19 4.22 -14.99
N GLU A 66 23.34 2.97 -15.42
CA GLU A 66 22.23 2.11 -15.85
C GLU A 66 21.32 1.72 -14.67
N VAL A 67 21.90 1.49 -13.50
CA VAL A 67 21.15 1.21 -12.26
C VAL A 67 20.30 2.40 -11.87
N ALA A 68 20.78 3.64 -12.07
CA ALA A 68 20.00 4.84 -11.80
C ALA A 68 18.72 4.90 -12.65
N ILE A 69 18.77 4.48 -13.92
CA ILE A 69 17.60 4.41 -14.81
C ILE A 69 16.61 3.37 -14.28
N ILE A 70 17.08 2.19 -13.89
CA ILE A 70 16.22 1.13 -13.36
C ILE A 70 15.55 1.57 -12.05
N LEU A 71 16.29 2.21 -11.15
CA LEU A 71 15.75 2.75 -9.90
C LEU A 71 14.68 3.82 -10.16
N ALA A 72 14.86 4.67 -11.18
CA ALA A 72 13.84 5.64 -11.58
C ALA A 72 12.56 4.95 -12.07
N VAL A 73 12.68 3.90 -12.90
CA VAL A 73 11.54 3.10 -13.38
C VAL A 73 10.82 2.42 -12.21
N LEU A 74 11.54 1.82 -11.27
CA LEU A 74 10.95 1.19 -10.07
C LEU A 74 10.27 2.22 -9.17
N SER A 75 10.82 3.43 -9.06
CA SER A 75 10.22 4.53 -8.31
C SER A 75 8.90 4.99 -8.94
N VAL A 76 8.87 5.18 -10.26
CA VAL A 76 7.62 5.50 -10.98
C VAL A 76 6.62 4.35 -10.85
N GLY A 77 7.07 3.11 -11.03
CA GLY A 77 6.23 1.91 -10.85
C GLY A 77 5.62 1.81 -9.45
N THR A 78 6.37 2.22 -8.41
CA THR A 78 5.88 2.32 -7.04
C THR A 78 4.72 3.29 -6.94
N LEU A 79 4.86 4.51 -7.48
CA LEU A 79 3.81 5.52 -7.46
C LEU A 79 2.57 5.06 -8.23
N VAL A 80 2.76 4.42 -9.38
CA VAL A 80 1.66 3.88 -10.18
C VAL A 80 0.91 2.78 -9.43
N LEU A 81 1.59 1.82 -8.81
CA LEU A 81 0.94 0.78 -8.00
C LEU A 81 0.25 1.36 -6.76
N ALA A 82 0.87 2.34 -6.11
CA ALA A 82 0.27 3.03 -4.98
C ALA A 82 -1.03 3.71 -5.41
N ALA A 83 -1.05 4.41 -6.56
CA ALA A 83 -2.22 5.14 -7.04
C ALA A 83 -3.33 4.21 -7.55
N LEU A 84 -2.99 3.19 -8.34
CA LEU A 84 -3.98 2.35 -9.04
C LEU A 84 -4.52 1.20 -8.19
N VAL A 85 -3.75 0.71 -7.21
CA VAL A 85 -4.09 -0.49 -6.45
C VAL A 85 -4.11 -0.21 -4.95
N GLY A 86 -2.99 0.27 -4.42
CA GLY A 86 -2.84 0.49 -2.99
C GLY A 86 -3.85 1.49 -2.44
N PHE A 87 -4.03 2.62 -3.13
CA PHE A 87 -4.89 3.71 -2.69
C PHE A 87 -6.36 3.33 -2.71
N PRO A 88 -6.95 2.80 -3.80
CA PRO A 88 -8.34 2.35 -3.78
C PRO A 88 -8.61 1.37 -2.64
N VAL A 89 -7.77 0.34 -2.48
CA VAL A 89 -7.95 -0.69 -1.45
C VAL A 89 -7.85 -0.08 -0.03
N ALA A 90 -6.79 0.68 0.25
CA ALA A 90 -6.59 1.32 1.54
C ALA A 90 -7.67 2.36 1.84
N TYR A 91 -8.14 3.09 0.82
CA TYR A 91 -9.17 4.11 0.93
C TYR A 91 -10.52 3.49 1.31
N PHE A 92 -10.98 2.46 0.56
CA PHE A 92 -12.25 1.79 0.86
C PHE A 92 -12.22 1.14 2.25
N PHE A 93 -11.11 0.48 2.60
CA PHE A 93 -10.94 -0.12 3.92
C PHE A 93 -10.97 0.93 5.04
N SER A 94 -10.17 2.00 4.91
CA SER A 94 -10.09 3.06 5.92
C SER A 94 -11.40 3.83 6.05
N ARG A 95 -12.11 4.08 4.94
CA ARG A 95 -13.44 4.71 4.93
C ARG A 95 -14.46 3.85 5.67
N LYS A 96 -14.51 2.55 5.38
CA LYS A 96 -15.44 1.61 6.04
C LYS A 96 -15.17 1.54 7.55
N ARG A 97 -13.90 1.56 7.95
CA ARG A 97 -13.52 1.51 9.37
C ARG A 97 -13.81 2.82 10.10
N ALA A 98 -13.59 3.97 9.45
CA ALA A 98 -13.97 5.28 9.99
C ALA A 98 -15.49 5.41 10.17
N ALA A 99 -16.29 4.96 9.21
CA ALA A 99 -17.75 4.97 9.31
C ALA A 99 -18.26 4.12 10.48
N ARG A 100 -17.64 2.96 10.73
CA ARG A 100 -17.96 2.11 11.90
C ARG A 100 -17.63 2.78 13.23
N ARG A 101 -16.56 3.57 13.32
CA ARG A 101 -16.23 4.34 14.54
C ARG A 101 -17.16 5.53 14.78
N ALA A 102 -17.72 6.10 13.71
CA ALA A 102 -18.67 7.20 13.79
C ALA A 102 -20.08 6.76 14.20
N GLN A 103 -20.35 5.45 14.28
CA GLN A 103 -21.60 4.89 14.81
C GLN A 103 -21.33 4.24 16.18
N PRO A 104 -21.33 5.01 17.28
CA PRO A 104 -21.21 4.46 18.62
C PRO A 104 -22.47 3.69 19.09
N ASP A 105 -23.64 3.93 18.48
CA ASP A 105 -24.94 3.60 19.13
C ASP A 105 -25.82 2.53 18.45
N ALA A 106 -25.37 1.82 17.40
CA ALA A 106 -26.20 0.75 16.82
C ALA A 106 -26.31 -0.54 17.68
N ALA A 107 -25.76 -0.52 18.90
CA ALA A 107 -25.65 -1.70 19.77
C ALA A 107 -26.22 -1.50 21.19
N LYS A 108 -26.99 -0.44 21.47
CA LYS A 108 -27.44 -0.18 22.85
C LYS A 108 -28.88 0.33 23.04
N ASP A 109 -29.80 -0.03 22.13
CA ASP A 109 -31.24 0.19 22.30
C ASP A 109 -32.01 -1.14 22.40
N PHE A 110 -31.53 -2.05 23.24
CA PHE A 110 -32.31 -3.17 23.77
C PHE A 110 -32.31 -3.06 25.30
N ASP A 111 -32.97 -2.02 25.83
CA ASP A 111 -33.48 -1.96 27.20
C ASP A 111 -34.92 -1.41 27.14
#